data_AF-A0A835MAX6-F1
#
_entry.id   AF-A0A835MAX6-F1
#
_cell.length_a   1.000
_cell.length_b   1.000
_cell.length_c   1.000
_cell.angle_alpha   90.00
_cell.angle_beta   90.00
_cell.angle_gamma   90.00
#
_symmetry.space_group_name_H-M   'P 1'
#
loop_
_entity.id
_entity.type
_entity.pdbx_description
1 polymer ?
#
loop_
_entity_poly.entity_id
_entity_poly.type
_entity_poly.pdbx_seq_one_letter_code
_entity_poly.pdbx_strand_id
1 'polypeptide(L)'
;MELLSKRKALSWDTSREMISIVMLFTSALEHNQLDQFLEFGDVKEFGTKEIYTIAKLAVRCVAMPSTEMPTMKEVADVLDGLNKEHQNVTCRTWMSGITVATSQCCSGIEVEFMPELELEELSFSFTG
;
A
#
# COMPACT_ATOMS: atom_id res chain seq x y z
N MET A 1 6.23 -1.85 -4.32
CA MET A 1 7.46 -1.16 -3.87
C MET A 1 7.32 0.34 -4.01
N GLU A 2 6.97 0.86 -5.19
CA GLU A 2 6.71 2.29 -5.40
C GLU A 2 5.60 2.81 -4.48
N LEU A 3 4.47 2.11 -4.40
CA LEU A 3 3.34 2.49 -3.52
C LEU A 3 3.71 2.55 -2.03
N LEU A 4 4.55 1.62 -1.55
CA LEU A 4 4.99 1.55 -0.16
C LEU A 4 6.06 2.59 0.18
N SER A 5 6.84 3.01 -0.82
CA SER A 5 7.96 3.93 -0.61
C SER A 5 7.68 5.37 -1.02
N LYS A 6 6.57 5.60 -1.74
CA LYS A 6 6.24 6.85 -2.45
C LYS A 6 7.38 7.35 -3.35
N ARG A 7 8.25 6.44 -3.82
CA ARG A 7 9.38 6.72 -4.73
C ARG A 7 9.08 6.20 -6.13
N LYS A 8 9.73 6.82 -7.12
CA LYS A 8 9.68 6.38 -8.53
C LYS A 8 10.45 5.07 -8.73
N ALA A 9 10.01 4.25 -9.68
CA ALA A 9 10.68 3.01 -10.09
C ALA A 9 12.18 3.20 -10.37
N LEU A 10 12.51 4.29 -11.05
CA LEU A 10 13.87 4.72 -11.36
C LEU A 10 14.03 6.17 -10.89
N SER A 11 15.13 6.43 -10.18
CA SER A 11 15.47 7.78 -9.71
C SER A 11 16.98 8.00 -9.84
N TRP A 12 17.40 9.25 -10.00
CA TRP A 12 18.81 9.60 -9.94
C TRP A 12 19.23 9.83 -8.50
N ASP A 13 20.37 9.28 -8.13
CA ASP A 13 20.99 9.55 -6.83
C ASP A 13 21.79 10.85 -6.85
N THR A 14 22.42 11.15 -5.71
CA THR A 14 23.31 12.31 -5.56
C THR A 14 24.54 12.26 -6.48
N SER A 15 24.94 11.06 -6.92
CA SER A 15 26.03 10.77 -7.86
C SER A 15 25.61 10.90 -9.33
N ARG A 16 24.32 11.15 -9.62
CA ARG A 16 23.69 11.06 -10.96
C ARG A 16 23.68 9.65 -11.57
N GLU A 17 23.82 8.63 -10.75
CA GLU A 17 23.59 7.25 -11.17
C GLU A 17 22.10 6.91 -11.10
N MET A 18 21.62 6.13 -12.06
CA MET A 18 20.23 5.68 -12.07
C MET A 18 20.08 4.51 -11.11
N ILE A 19 19.26 4.70 -10.08
CA ILE A 19 19.00 3.67 -9.07
C ILE A 19 17.58 3.11 -9.27
N SER A 20 17.51 1.78 -9.27
CA SER A 20 16.27 1.01 -9.26
C SER A 20 15.72 0.91 -7.85
N ILE A 21 14.44 1.27 -7.68
CA ILE A 21 13.74 1.06 -6.41
C ILE A 21 13.69 -0.42 -6.05
N VAL A 22 13.67 -1.33 -7.03
CA VAL A 22 13.64 -2.77 -6.78
C VAL A 22 14.91 -3.20 -6.06
N MET A 23 16.08 -2.74 -6.53
CA MET A 23 17.36 -3.08 -5.90
C MET A 23 17.46 -2.51 -4.48
N LEU A 24 17.12 -1.23 -4.31
CA LEU A 24 17.15 -0.58 -3.01
C LEU A 24 16.18 -1.23 -2.02
N PHE A 25 14.96 -1.49 -2.46
CA PHE A 25 13.90 -2.04 -1.62
C PHE A 25 14.20 -3.48 -1.20
N THR A 26 14.68 -4.31 -2.12
CA THR A 26 15.09 -5.68 -1.81
C THR A 26 16.23 -5.70 -0.81
N SER A 27 17.29 -4.90 -1.04
CA SER A 27 18.41 -4.79 -0.10
C SER A 27 17.97 -4.27 1.27
N ALA A 28 17.13 -3.24 1.31
CA ALA A 28 16.59 -2.71 2.55
C ALA A 28 15.76 -3.77 3.31
N LEU A 29 14.98 -4.58 2.61
CA LEU A 29 14.21 -5.65 3.23
C LEU A 29 15.11 -6.74 3.83
N GLU A 30 16.16 -7.15 3.10
CA GLU A 30 17.16 -8.12 3.56
C GLU A 30 17.91 -7.66 4.80
N HIS A 31 18.24 -6.37 4.88
CA HIS A 31 18.89 -5.77 6.05
C HIS A 31 17.91 -5.33 7.14
N ASN A 32 16.62 -5.61 7.01
CA ASN A 32 15.56 -5.21 7.95
C ASN A 32 15.54 -3.69 8.19
N GLN A 33 15.76 -2.92 7.12
CA GLN A 33 15.83 -1.46 7.05
C GLN A 33 14.67 -0.86 6.26
N LEU A 34 13.57 -1.60 6.12
CA LEU A 34 12.38 -1.17 5.38
C LEU A 34 11.78 0.13 5.93
N ASP A 35 11.92 0.39 7.23
CA ASP A 35 11.43 1.61 7.89
C ASP A 35 11.97 2.91 7.28
N GLN A 36 13.13 2.87 6.61
CA GLN A 36 13.69 4.02 5.89
C GLN A 36 12.92 4.38 4.61
N PHE A 37 12.08 3.45 4.14
CA PHE A 37 11.26 3.60 2.95
C PHE A 37 9.79 3.83 3.29
N LEU A 38 9.35 3.50 4.51
CA LEU A 38 7.96 3.66 4.91
C LEU A 38 7.72 5.08 5.45
N GLU A 39 6.61 5.69 5.08
CA GLU A 39 6.18 6.92 5.72
C GLU A 39 5.43 6.60 7.02
N PHE A 40 5.51 7.50 8.01
CA PHE A 40 4.81 7.33 9.30
C PHE A 40 3.30 7.11 9.14
N GLY A 41 2.70 7.62 8.06
CA GLY A 41 1.30 7.41 7.72
C GLY A 41 0.98 5.96 7.38
N ASP A 42 1.84 5.30 6.57
CA ASP A 42 1.65 3.93 6.14
C ASP A 42 1.64 2.97 7.35
N VAL A 43 2.58 3.16 8.30
CA VAL A 43 2.70 2.34 9.51
C VAL A 43 1.49 2.45 10.43
N LYS A 44 0.91 3.66 10.53
CA LYS A 44 -0.30 3.90 11.33
C LYS A 44 -1.53 3.26 10.69
N GLU A 45 -1.62 3.25 9.37
CA GLU A 45 -2.78 2.75 8.64
C GLU A 45 -2.78 1.23 8.57
N PHE A 46 -1.67 0.60 8.19
CA PHE A 46 -1.64 -0.84 7.89
C PHE A 46 -1.05 -1.71 9.01
N GLY A 47 -0.38 -1.14 10.00
CA GLY A 47 0.37 -1.92 10.99
C GLY A 47 1.71 -2.43 10.44
N THR A 48 2.71 -2.54 11.32
CA THR A 48 4.09 -2.89 10.92
C THR A 48 4.20 -4.30 10.34
N LYS A 49 3.39 -5.24 10.81
CA LYS A 49 3.45 -6.65 10.40
C LYS A 49 2.88 -6.86 9.00
N GLU A 50 1.78 -6.20 8.69
CA GLU A 50 1.09 -6.25 7.41
C GLU A 50 1.96 -5.64 6.33
N ILE A 51 2.55 -4.47 6.60
CA ILE A 51 3.48 -3.81 5.66
C ILE A 51 4.67 -4.70 5.35
N TYR A 52 5.25 -5.34 6.36
CA TYR A 52 6.37 -6.25 6.15
C TYR A 52 5.95 -7.49 5.33
N THR A 53 4.71 -7.93 5.47
CA THR A 53 4.14 -9.02 4.67
C THR A 53 3.97 -8.60 3.21
N ILE A 54 3.42 -7.41 2.95
CA ILE A 54 3.29 -6.84 1.60
C ILE A 54 4.67 -6.62 0.96
N ALA A 55 5.65 -6.14 1.73
CA ALA A 55 7.00 -5.91 1.26
C ALA A 55 7.70 -7.22 0.85
N LYS A 56 7.57 -8.27 1.67
CA LYS A 56 8.05 -9.62 1.33
C LYS A 56 7.37 -10.17 0.10
N LEU A 57 6.06 -9.99 -0.03
CA LEU A 57 5.32 -10.41 -1.22
C LEU A 57 5.85 -9.70 -2.46
N ALA A 58 6.06 -8.38 -2.39
CA ALA A 58 6.59 -7.59 -3.49
C ALA A 58 7.99 -8.05 -3.92
N VAL A 59 8.88 -8.38 -2.99
CA VAL A 59 10.21 -8.92 -3.32
C VAL A 59 10.12 -10.29 -3.99
N ARG A 60 9.22 -11.16 -3.52
CA ARG A 60 8.99 -12.46 -4.19
C ARG A 60 8.48 -12.30 -5.62
N CYS A 61 7.64 -11.31 -5.89
CA CYS A 61 7.14 -11.03 -7.25
C CYS A 61 8.23 -10.61 -8.25
N VAL A 62 9.40 -10.18 -7.79
CA VAL A 62 10.52 -9.73 -8.63
C VAL A 62 11.76 -10.61 -8.48
N ALA A 63 11.66 -11.69 -7.70
CA ALA A 63 12.76 -12.60 -7.43
C ALA A 63 13.15 -13.40 -8.69
N MET A 64 14.44 -13.73 -8.79
CA MET A 64 14.97 -14.66 -9.78
C MET A 64 15.56 -15.89 -9.09
N PRO A 65 15.36 -17.11 -9.62
CA PRO A 65 14.68 -17.43 -10.89
C PRO A 65 13.16 -17.30 -10.83
N SER A 66 12.52 -17.11 -11.99
CA SER A 66 11.06 -16.91 -12.12
C SER A 66 10.21 -18.06 -11.57
N THR A 67 10.80 -19.21 -11.26
CA THR A 67 10.12 -20.34 -10.59
C THR A 67 9.73 -20.05 -9.15
N GLU A 68 10.38 -19.06 -8.50
CA GLU A 68 10.03 -18.61 -7.15
C GLU A 68 9.00 -17.48 -7.15
N MET A 69 8.69 -16.94 -8.33
CA MET A 69 7.71 -15.88 -8.49
C MET A 69 6.32 -16.44 -8.18
N PRO A 70 5.60 -15.86 -7.21
CA PRO A 70 4.24 -16.28 -6.92
C PRO A 70 3.34 -16.05 -8.13
N THR A 71 2.33 -16.88 -8.28
CA THR A 71 1.26 -16.65 -9.25
C THR A 71 0.45 -15.43 -8.83
N MET A 72 -0.12 -14.69 -9.79
CA MET A 72 -1.01 -13.56 -9.46
C MET A 72 -2.22 -13.97 -8.61
N LYS A 73 -2.63 -15.24 -8.69
CA LYS A 73 -3.64 -15.81 -7.80
C LYS A 73 -3.15 -15.83 -6.35
N GLU A 74 -1.98 -16.38 -6.09
CA GLU A 74 -1.39 -16.40 -4.74
C GLU A 74 -1.14 -14.99 -4.20
N VAL A 75 -0.70 -14.07 -5.07
CA VAL A 75 -0.54 -12.65 -4.72
C VAL A 75 -1.88 -12.06 -4.28
N ALA A 76 -2.96 -12.29 -5.04
CA ALA A 76 -4.29 -11.81 -4.70
C ALA A 76 -4.81 -12.44 -3.40
N ASP A 77 -4.63 -13.74 -3.20
CA ASP A 77 -5.07 -14.46 -2.00
C ASP A 77 -4.38 -13.91 -0.74
N VAL A 78 -3.07 -13.62 -0.80
CA VAL A 78 -2.33 -13.02 0.32
C VAL A 78 -2.83 -11.61 0.62
N LEU A 79 -3.03 -10.77 -0.41
CA LEU A 79 -3.49 -9.41 -0.23
C LEU A 79 -4.94 -9.34 0.30
N ASP A 80 -5.82 -10.22 -0.16
CA ASP A 80 -7.20 -10.33 0.32
C ASP A 80 -7.25 -10.75 1.80
N GLY A 81 -6.37 -11.68 2.20
CA GLY A 81 -6.21 -12.06 3.61
C GLY A 81 -5.84 -10.88 4.52
N LEU A 82 -4.88 -10.06 4.09
CA LEU A 82 -4.46 -8.85 4.83
C LEU A 82 -5.58 -7.81 4.90
N ASN A 83 -6.31 -7.60 3.80
CA ASN A 83 -7.44 -6.68 3.75
C ASN A 83 -8.55 -7.09 4.72
N LYS A 84 -8.89 -8.38 4.78
CA LYS A 84 -9.88 -8.90 5.74
C LYS A 84 -9.45 -8.76 7.19
N GLU A 85 -8.17 -8.98 7.50
CA GLU A 85 -7.62 -8.76 8.84
C GLU A 85 -7.77 -7.28 9.25
N HIS A 86 -7.41 -6.37 8.34
CA HIS A 86 -7.51 -4.92 8.57
C HIS A 86 -8.96 -4.45 8.76
N GLN A 87 -9.90 -4.96 7.95
CA GLN A 87 -11.32 -4.68 8.13
C GLN A 87 -11.83 -5.21 9.48
N ASN A 88 -11.40 -6.39 9.91
CA ASN A 88 -11.76 -6.91 11.23
C ASN A 88 -11.22 -6.02 12.37
N VAL A 89 -9.98 -5.51 12.25
CA VAL A 89 -9.41 -4.55 13.22
C VAL A 89 -10.20 -3.24 13.23
N THR A 90 -10.52 -2.69 12.05
CA THR A 90 -11.28 -1.45 11.90
C THR A 90 -12.66 -1.59 12.52
N CYS A 91 -13.39 -2.65 12.21
CA CYS A 91 -14.69 -2.95 12.82
C CYS A 91 -14.59 -3.11 14.34
N ARG A 92 -13.60 -3.85 14.86
CA ARG A 92 -13.38 -4.01 16.32
C ARG A 92 -13.12 -2.70 17.04
N THR A 93 -12.27 -1.84 16.46
CA THR A 93 -11.93 -0.54 17.04
C THR A 93 -13.14 0.39 17.01
N TRP A 94 -13.90 0.37 15.92
CA TRP A 94 -15.15 1.11 15.80
C TRP A 94 -16.19 0.66 16.84
N MET A 95 -16.27 -0.64 17.12
CA MET A 95 -17.13 -1.19 18.18
C MET A 95 -16.68 -0.84 19.61
N SER A 96 -15.46 -0.34 19.82
CA SER A 96 -14.89 -0.06 21.15
C SER A 96 -15.13 1.37 21.67
N GLY A 97 -15.84 2.23 20.91
CA GLY A 97 -16.60 3.36 21.47
C GLY A 97 -15.86 4.67 21.73
N ILE A 98 -15.69 5.49 20.69
CA ILE A 98 -15.79 6.97 20.80
C ILE A 98 -16.75 7.46 19.70
N THR A 99 -17.82 8.11 20.13
CA THR A 99 -18.96 8.64 19.35
C THR A 99 -18.54 9.52 18.18
N VAL A 100 -18.66 9.03 16.95
CA VAL A 100 -19.25 9.79 15.84
C VAL A 100 -20.14 8.84 15.03
N ALA A 101 -21.44 9.03 15.19
CA ALA A 101 -22.41 8.56 14.24
C ALA A 101 -22.21 9.33 12.92
N THR A 102 -21.54 8.71 11.95
CA THR A 102 -21.72 9.02 10.53
C THR A 102 -21.86 7.70 9.79
N SER A 103 -23.10 7.20 9.75
CA SER A 103 -23.79 6.49 8.66
C SER A 103 -23.10 5.46 7.75
N GLN A 104 -21.84 5.06 7.92
CA GLN A 104 -21.21 4.11 6.98
C GLN A 104 -21.13 2.70 7.58
N CYS A 105 -22.29 2.08 7.79
CA CYS A 105 -22.36 0.63 7.86
C CYS A 105 -22.19 0.07 6.44
N CYS A 106 -21.06 -0.59 6.20
CA CYS A 106 -20.82 -1.56 5.12
C CYS A 106 -21.49 -1.24 3.77
N SER A 107 -21.15 -0.12 3.13
CA SER A 107 -21.37 -0.01 1.70
C SER A 107 -20.31 -0.84 1.00
N GLY A 108 -20.75 -1.90 0.30
CA GLY A 108 -19.93 -2.63 -0.64
C GLY A 108 -19.13 -1.64 -1.48
N ILE A 109 -17.81 -1.78 -1.42
CA ILE A 109 -16.96 -1.13 -2.41
C ILE A 109 -17.05 -2.05 -3.62
N GLU A 110 -17.98 -1.74 -4.52
CA GLU A 110 -17.70 -1.97 -5.93
C GLU A 110 -16.37 -1.26 -6.16
N VAL A 111 -15.33 -2.06 -6.40
CA VAL A 111 -14.11 -1.56 -7.02
C VAL A 111 -14.51 -1.05 -8.38
N GLU A 112 -14.97 0.21 -8.45
CA GLU A 112 -14.93 0.96 -9.67
C GLU A 112 -13.46 1.14 -10.02
N PHE A 113 -13.03 0.24 -10.89
CA PHE A 113 -11.99 0.49 -11.85
C PHE A 113 -12.35 1.81 -12.58
N MET A 114 -11.74 2.91 -12.18
CA MET A 114 -11.81 4.14 -12.94
C MET A 114 -10.57 4.20 -13.85
N PRO A 115 -10.70 3.94 -15.16
CA PRO A 115 -9.66 4.24 -16.12
C PRO A 115 -9.49 5.77 -16.22
N GLU A 116 -8.30 6.21 -16.63
CA GLU A 116 -7.96 7.60 -16.91
C GLU A 116 -9.11 8.36 -17.61
N LEU A 117 -9.42 9.57 -17.15
CA LEU A 117 -9.71 10.72 -17.99
C LEU A 117 -9.86 12.01 -17.17
N GLU A 118 -9.46 13.08 -17.85
CA GLU A 118 -9.21 14.44 -17.41
C GLU A 118 -10.44 15.23 -16.94
N LEU A 119 -10.12 16.38 -16.34
CA LEU A 119 -10.74 17.71 -16.48
C LEU A 119 -11.30 18.29 -15.18
N GLU A 120 -10.55 19.28 -14.70
CA GLU A 120 -10.94 20.69 -14.60
C GLU A 120 -12.39 21.03 -14.23
N GLU A 121 -12.47 22.03 -13.35
CA GLU A 121 -13.66 22.82 -13.00
C GLU A 121 -14.69 22.09 -12.13
N LEU A 122 -14.61 22.33 -10.82
CA LEU A 122 -15.75 22.87 -10.10
C LEU A 122 -15.26 23.54 -8.82
N SER A 123 -14.94 24.83 -9.00
CA SER A 123 -15.14 25.80 -7.94
C SER A 123 -16.58 25.69 -7.47
N PHE A 124 -16.85 25.50 -6.18
CA PHE A 124 -18.10 25.99 -5.65
C PHE A 124 -17.95 26.57 -4.24
N SER A 125 -18.41 27.81 -4.20
CA SER A 125 -18.33 28.84 -3.19
C SER A 125 -19.03 28.49 -1.88
N PHE A 126 -18.46 29.03 -0.81
CA PHE A 126 -19.03 29.04 0.54
C PHE A 126 -20.13 30.11 0.67
N THR A 127 -21.11 29.79 1.54
CA THR A 127 -22.10 30.66 2.23
C THR A 127 -23.31 31.21 1.48
N GLY A 128 -24.48 31.00 2.10
CA GLY A 128 -25.75 31.69 1.86
C GLY A 128 -26.94 30.87 2.31
#